data_AF-A0A3M1NID3-F1
#
_entry.id   AF-A0A3M1NID3-F1
#
_cell.length_a   1.000
_cell.length_b   1.000
_cell.length_c   1.000
_cell.angle_alpha   90.00
_cell.angle_beta   90.00
_cell.angle_gamma   90.00
#
_symmetry.space_group_name_H-M   'P 1'
#
loop_
_entity.id
_entity.type
_entity.pdbx_description
1 polymer ?
#
loop_
_entity_poly.entity_id
_entity_poly.type
_entity_poly.pdbx_seq_one_letter_code
_entity_poly.pdbx_strand_id
1 'polypeptide(L)'
;MHNKIISHLLHFTEEPSFDDEADFSDTRYKGIPFSPANFHEISKPINSPKMVFIDGGNSHIINTPSLCVTFIRVYASIFKENRKTGSEKQEFYCVTKAVRSDNKLMFKTRIIRGKNNGEETEGMPFNLDDKTLRQGLNKVSITSVGEAYRKFLELSFATEIAKTLCKDDIIILDGPLQSKITNEEKFWKPLLAAAEQKNVILCGLCKTCELMTKKGNSLIASISHLAPKKIWYYHPVVSITNENHPAELILAKLHKNSKHTFRFEIFKKQKDKIGYVLSNLSMNSKDPLFLGYPYGLIDADKHARITSAEKNYLTMRLKSAQKKLEDNINALNAHDILNKIV
;
A
#
# COMPACT_ATOMS: atom_id res chain seq x y z
N MET A 1 39.80 6.74 -0.18
CA MET A 1 38.68 5.92 0.31
C MET A 1 37.53 5.90 -0.69
N HIS A 2 36.96 7.04 -1.11
CA HIS A 2 35.88 7.10 -2.12
C HIS A 2 36.15 6.35 -3.43
N ASN A 3 37.32 6.51 -4.06
CA ASN A 3 37.61 5.80 -5.31
C ASN A 3 37.63 4.27 -5.15
N LYS A 4 38.03 3.76 -3.97
CA LYS A 4 37.94 2.33 -3.66
C LYS A 4 36.49 1.88 -3.53
N ILE A 5 35.63 2.68 -2.89
CA ILE A 5 34.20 2.41 -2.79
C ILE A 5 33.56 2.38 -4.18
N ILE A 6 33.83 3.38 -5.04
CA ILE A 6 33.31 3.42 -6.41
C ILE A 6 33.79 2.20 -7.21
N SER A 7 35.07 1.85 -7.12
CA SER A 7 35.61 0.65 -7.78
C SER A 7 34.93 -0.62 -7.31
N HIS A 8 34.63 -0.76 -6.01
CA HIS A 8 33.87 -1.90 -5.50
C HIS A 8 32.43 -1.90 -6.00
N LEU A 9 31.75 -0.75 -5.99
CA LEU A 9 30.39 -0.63 -6.50
C LEU A 9 30.30 -1.07 -7.96
N LEU A 10 31.20 -0.58 -8.82
CA LEU A 10 31.26 -0.96 -10.24
C LEU A 10 31.60 -2.45 -10.44
N HIS A 11 32.40 -3.04 -9.54
CA HIS A 11 32.70 -4.47 -9.61
C HIS A 11 31.51 -5.36 -9.24
N PHE A 12 30.63 -4.89 -8.34
CA PHE A 12 29.45 -5.63 -7.89
C PHE A 12 28.18 -5.31 -8.69
N THR A 13 28.22 -4.38 -9.65
CA THR A 13 27.09 -4.10 -10.53
C THR A 13 27.29 -4.79 -11.87
N GLU A 14 26.50 -5.83 -12.12
CA GLU A 14 26.42 -6.44 -13.46
C GLU A 14 25.52 -5.59 -14.36
N GLU A 15 25.94 -5.39 -15.61
CA GLU A 15 25.11 -4.71 -16.60
C GLU A 15 23.81 -5.50 -16.87
N PRO A 16 22.63 -4.83 -16.87
CA PRO A 16 21.38 -5.48 -17.19
C PRO A 16 21.38 -6.12 -18.57
N SER A 17 20.79 -7.32 -18.68
CA SER A 17 20.80 -8.10 -19.91
C SER A 17 19.50 -8.86 -20.12
N PHE A 18 19.19 -9.23 -21.36
CA PHE A 18 17.91 -9.86 -21.73
C PHE A 18 17.79 -11.34 -21.32
N ASP A 19 18.88 -11.99 -20.91
CA ASP A 19 18.89 -13.35 -20.35
C ASP A 19 18.53 -13.41 -18.85
N ASP A 20 18.23 -12.26 -18.23
CA ASP A 20 17.83 -12.16 -16.83
C ASP A 20 16.31 -12.19 -16.67
N GLU A 21 15.83 -12.42 -15.44
CA GLU A 21 14.41 -12.41 -15.09
C GLU A 21 14.20 -12.02 -13.63
N ALA A 22 12.96 -11.66 -13.28
CA ALA A 22 12.60 -11.35 -11.91
C ALA A 22 12.73 -12.59 -10.99
N ASP A 23 13.35 -12.41 -9.83
CA ASP A 23 13.56 -13.47 -8.84
C ASP A 23 12.45 -13.47 -7.78
N PHE A 24 11.94 -14.66 -7.49
CA PHE A 24 10.91 -14.88 -6.49
C PHE A 24 11.20 -16.18 -5.73
N SER A 25 11.16 -16.11 -4.41
CA SER A 25 11.38 -17.28 -3.56
C SER A 25 10.18 -18.24 -3.50
N ASP A 26 8.98 -17.76 -3.81
CA ASP A 26 7.75 -18.55 -3.80
C ASP A 26 7.54 -19.19 -5.18
N THR A 27 7.50 -20.52 -5.24
CA THR A 27 7.40 -21.30 -6.49
C THR A 27 6.12 -21.04 -7.30
N ARG A 28 5.12 -20.38 -6.70
CA ARG A 28 3.90 -19.92 -7.37
C ARG A 28 4.11 -18.65 -8.22
N TYR A 29 5.33 -18.12 -8.22
CA TYR A 29 5.77 -17.00 -9.04
C TYR A 29 6.85 -17.51 -9.98
N LYS A 30 6.59 -17.44 -11.28
CA LYS A 30 7.57 -17.78 -12.30
C LYS A 30 7.96 -16.53 -13.06
N GLY A 31 9.18 -16.06 -12.83
CA GLY A 31 9.79 -14.97 -13.61
C GLY A 31 9.75 -15.26 -15.11
N ILE A 32 9.62 -14.21 -15.90
CA ILE A 32 9.63 -14.30 -17.36
C ILE A 32 10.93 -13.65 -17.84
N PRO A 33 11.72 -14.33 -18.70
CA PRO A 33 12.92 -13.76 -19.29
C PRO A 33 12.68 -12.41 -19.91
N PHE A 34 13.63 -11.50 -19.74
CA PHE A 34 13.52 -10.18 -20.29
C PHE A 34 13.44 -10.22 -21.82
N SER A 35 12.54 -9.43 -22.41
CA SER A 35 12.35 -9.41 -23.86
C SER A 35 11.95 -8.01 -24.34
N PRO A 36 12.54 -7.52 -25.45
CA PRO A 36 12.08 -6.30 -26.09
C PRO A 36 10.59 -6.31 -26.45
N ALA A 37 10.04 -7.49 -26.77
CA ALA A 37 8.64 -7.66 -27.16
C ALA A 37 7.65 -7.40 -26.02
N ASN A 38 8.13 -7.38 -24.77
CA ASN A 38 7.30 -7.11 -23.60
C ASN A 38 7.18 -5.61 -23.30
N PHE A 39 7.89 -4.73 -24.03
CA PHE A 39 7.69 -3.29 -23.95
C PHE A 39 6.54 -2.85 -24.84
N HIS A 40 5.60 -2.13 -24.24
CA HIS A 40 4.44 -1.57 -24.91
C HIS A 40 4.43 -0.05 -24.72
N GLU A 41 4.20 0.70 -25.79
CA GLU A 41 4.06 2.15 -25.72
C GLU A 41 2.71 2.52 -25.09
N ILE A 42 2.71 3.46 -24.14
CA ILE A 42 1.47 3.97 -23.56
C ILE A 42 0.88 4.99 -24.53
N SER A 43 -0.29 4.68 -25.08
CA SER A 43 -1.02 5.57 -26.00
C SER A 43 -1.78 6.67 -25.25
N LYS A 44 -2.30 7.65 -25.99
CA LYS A 44 -3.22 8.65 -25.42
C LYS A 44 -4.54 7.99 -25.03
N PRO A 45 -5.16 8.40 -23.91
CA PRO A 45 -6.45 7.84 -23.51
C PRO A 45 -7.53 8.23 -24.52
N ILE A 46 -8.41 7.28 -24.83
CA ILE A 46 -9.57 7.48 -25.71
C ILE A 46 -10.73 8.11 -24.91
N ASN A 47 -10.90 7.66 -23.66
CA ASN A 47 -11.94 8.12 -22.73
C ASN A 47 -11.29 8.52 -21.40
N SER A 48 -11.98 9.35 -20.61
CA SER A 48 -11.57 9.77 -19.27
C SER A 48 -12.54 9.21 -18.21
N PRO A 49 -12.32 7.99 -17.67
CA PRO A 49 -13.16 7.43 -16.63
C PRO A 49 -13.02 8.23 -15.33
N LYS A 50 -13.91 7.94 -14.38
CA LYS A 50 -13.66 8.35 -13.00
C LYS A 50 -12.55 7.47 -12.44
N MET A 51 -11.52 8.10 -11.88
CA MET A 51 -10.43 7.43 -11.18
C MET A 51 -10.53 7.76 -9.69
N VAL A 52 -10.54 6.74 -8.85
CA VAL A 52 -10.53 6.88 -7.39
C VAL A 52 -9.22 6.36 -6.84
N PHE A 53 -8.50 7.22 -6.15
CA PHE A 53 -7.21 6.91 -5.54
C PHE A 53 -7.40 6.78 -4.03
N ILE A 54 -7.00 5.65 -3.46
CA ILE A 54 -7.27 5.32 -2.06
C ILE A 54 -5.95 5.06 -1.33
N ASP A 55 -5.80 5.69 -0.18
CA ASP A 55 -4.69 5.48 0.74
C ASP A 55 -5.19 5.51 2.19
N GLY A 56 -4.46 4.86 3.08
CA GLY A 56 -4.72 4.78 4.50
C GLY A 56 -3.50 5.21 5.31
N GLY A 57 -3.69 6.14 6.24
CA GLY A 57 -2.69 6.55 7.22
C GLY A 57 -3.10 6.17 8.63
N ASN A 58 -2.14 5.93 9.51
CA ASN A 58 -2.39 5.65 10.91
C ASN A 58 -1.38 6.35 11.83
N SER A 59 -1.75 6.46 13.10
CA SER A 59 -0.84 6.87 14.16
C SER A 59 -1.22 6.21 15.48
N HIS A 60 -0.22 5.68 16.20
CA HIS A 60 -0.42 5.13 17.54
C HIS A 60 -0.48 6.27 18.55
N ILE A 61 -1.69 6.61 19.00
CA ILE A 61 -1.93 7.66 19.99
C ILE A 61 -1.48 7.19 21.38
N ILE A 62 -1.77 5.94 21.70
CA ILE A 62 -1.34 5.29 22.93
C ILE A 62 -0.61 4.03 22.52
N ASN A 63 0.59 3.83 23.06
CA ASN A 63 1.39 2.67 22.74
C ASN A 63 2.07 2.15 24.01
N THR A 64 1.65 0.97 24.44
CA THR A 64 2.26 0.21 25.53
C THR A 64 2.39 -1.25 25.10
N PRO A 65 3.23 -2.09 25.75
CA PRO A 65 3.38 -3.49 25.36
C PRO A 65 2.06 -4.30 25.33
N SER A 66 1.05 -3.90 26.11
CA SER A 66 -0.22 -4.64 26.27
C SER A 66 -1.47 -3.86 25.85
N LEU A 67 -1.35 -2.59 25.49
CA LEU A 67 -2.45 -1.73 25.05
C LEU A 67 -1.96 -0.74 24.00
N CYS A 68 -2.66 -0.67 22.87
CA CYS A 68 -2.44 0.30 21.83
C CYS A 68 -3.76 0.93 21.40
N VAL A 69 -3.78 2.25 21.24
CA VAL A 69 -4.86 2.97 20.57
C VAL A 69 -4.29 3.56 19.29
N THR A 70 -4.74 3.02 18.16
CA THR A 70 -4.34 3.47 16.84
C THR A 70 -5.46 4.29 16.23
N PHE A 71 -5.16 5.52 15.83
CA PHE A 71 -6.06 6.30 14.98
C PHE A 71 -5.73 6.03 13.54
N ILE A 72 -6.76 5.71 12.76
CA ILE A 72 -6.64 5.35 11.35
C ILE A 72 -7.53 6.30 10.56
N ARG A 73 -6.99 6.82 9.47
CA ARG A 73 -7.71 7.63 8.50
C ARG A 73 -7.53 7.00 7.13
N VAL A 74 -8.66 6.69 6.49
CA VAL A 74 -8.69 6.24 5.10
C VAL A 74 -9.32 7.34 4.26
N TYR A 75 -8.74 7.60 3.11
CA TYR A 75 -9.16 8.69 2.25
C TYR A 75 -9.18 8.25 0.79
N ALA A 76 -10.22 8.67 0.07
CA ALA A 76 -10.39 8.46 -1.36
C ALA A 76 -10.41 9.82 -2.06
N SER A 77 -9.51 10.02 -3.03
CA SER A 77 -9.57 11.16 -3.94
C SER A 77 -10.21 10.77 -5.26
N ILE A 78 -11.23 11.49 -5.68
CA ILE A 78 -12.00 11.19 -6.89
C ILE A 78 -11.63 12.18 -7.98
N PHE A 79 -11.23 11.66 -9.13
CA PHE A 79 -10.85 12.44 -10.31
C PHE A 79 -11.68 12.06 -11.52
N LYS A 80 -11.93 13.04 -12.38
CA LYS A 80 -12.41 12.84 -13.75
C LYS A 80 -11.71 13.86 -14.65
N GLU A 81 -11.27 13.44 -15.83
CA GLU A 81 -10.55 14.32 -16.78
C GLU A 81 -9.33 15.03 -16.15
N ASN A 82 -8.62 14.33 -15.26
CA ASN A 82 -7.49 14.84 -14.46
C ASN A 82 -7.81 16.03 -13.55
N ARG A 83 -9.08 16.27 -13.23
CA ARG A 83 -9.51 17.23 -12.22
C ARG A 83 -10.12 16.49 -11.03
N LYS A 84 -9.78 16.93 -9.82
CA LYS A 84 -10.39 16.41 -8.61
C LYS A 84 -11.86 16.86 -8.60
N THR A 85 -12.78 15.90 -8.56
CA THR A 85 -14.23 16.15 -8.57
C THR A 85 -14.88 15.86 -7.23
N GLY A 86 -14.19 15.15 -6.34
CA GLY A 86 -14.68 14.85 -5.00
C GLY A 86 -13.65 14.14 -4.14
N SER A 87 -14.05 13.85 -2.91
CA SER A 87 -13.27 13.06 -1.97
C SER A 87 -14.15 12.47 -0.90
N GLU A 88 -13.75 11.32 -0.36
CA GLU A 88 -14.38 10.70 0.79
C GLU A 88 -13.34 10.40 1.87
N LYS A 89 -13.73 10.52 3.14
CA LYS A 89 -12.84 10.30 4.29
C LYS A 89 -13.55 9.55 5.39
N GLN A 90 -12.89 8.54 5.93
CA GLN A 90 -13.33 7.83 7.12
C GLN A 90 -12.21 7.77 8.17
N GLU A 91 -12.60 7.90 9.42
CA GLU A 91 -11.68 7.94 10.56
C GLU A 91 -12.14 6.92 11.61
N PHE A 92 -11.18 6.23 12.22
CA PHE A 92 -11.41 5.12 13.12
C PHE A 92 -10.44 5.15 14.30
N TYR A 93 -10.89 4.67 15.45
CA TYR A 93 -10.03 4.28 16.55
C TYR A 93 -10.00 2.75 16.66
N CYS A 94 -8.81 2.18 16.60
CA CYS A 94 -8.57 0.78 16.90
C CYS A 94 -7.93 0.66 18.28
N VAL A 95 -8.68 0.14 19.25
CA VAL A 95 -8.19 -0.14 20.61
C VAL A 95 -7.80 -1.61 20.68
N THR A 96 -6.50 -1.89 20.68
CA THR A 96 -5.94 -3.23 20.74
C THR A 96 -5.40 -3.49 22.14
N LYS A 97 -5.75 -4.64 22.73
CA LYS A 97 -5.28 -5.06 24.04
C LYS A 97 -4.78 -6.49 24.02
N ALA A 98 -3.69 -6.75 24.73
CA ALA A 98 -3.23 -8.11 25.03
C ALA A 98 -4.14 -8.72 26.09
N VAL A 99 -4.78 -9.85 25.77
CA VAL A 99 -5.71 -10.56 26.64
C VAL A 99 -5.31 -12.04 26.66
N ARG A 100 -5.36 -12.65 27.85
CA ARG A 100 -5.15 -14.10 27.99
C ARG A 100 -6.49 -14.80 27.73
N SER A 101 -6.52 -15.71 26.77
CA SER A 101 -7.66 -16.58 26.44
C SER A 101 -7.13 -18.00 26.31
N ASP A 102 -7.72 -18.97 27.00
CA ASP A 102 -7.35 -20.40 26.90
C ASP A 102 -5.84 -20.65 27.08
N ASN A 103 -5.26 -20.04 28.12
CA ASN A 103 -3.83 -20.03 28.43
C ASN A 103 -2.89 -19.38 27.40
N LYS A 104 -3.40 -18.85 26.29
CA LYS A 104 -2.62 -18.15 25.26
C LYS A 104 -2.81 -16.63 25.37
N LEU A 105 -1.73 -15.88 25.16
CA LEU A 105 -1.81 -14.44 25.04
C LEU A 105 -2.20 -14.10 23.59
N MET A 106 -3.20 -13.23 23.41
CA MET A 106 -3.66 -12.78 22.10
C MET A 106 -3.92 -11.27 22.11
N PHE A 107 -3.87 -10.65 20.94
CA PHE A 107 -4.35 -9.28 20.75
C PHE A 107 -5.82 -9.30 20.32
N LYS A 108 -6.67 -8.60 21.09
CA LYS A 108 -8.07 -8.33 20.73
C LYS A 108 -8.22 -6.86 20.40
N THR A 109 -8.94 -6.54 19.33
CA THR A 109 -9.16 -5.15 18.88
C THR A 109 -10.64 -4.79 18.92
N ARG A 110 -10.94 -3.57 19.36
CA ARG A 110 -12.21 -2.89 19.12
C ARG A 110 -12.01 -1.79 18.08
N ILE A 111 -12.91 -1.71 17.11
CA ILE A 111 -12.88 -0.69 16.06
C ILE A 111 -14.07 0.23 16.29
N ILE A 112 -13.80 1.52 16.43
CA ILE A 112 -14.80 2.56 16.69
C ILE A 112 -14.76 3.55 15.54
N ARG A 113 -15.86 3.71 14.81
CA ARG A 113 -15.97 4.68 13.71
C ARG A 113 -16.14 6.10 14.24
N GLY A 114 -15.43 7.08 13.69
CA GLY A 114 -15.38 8.45 14.23
C GLY A 114 -16.64 9.30 14.04
N LYS A 115 -17.63 8.89 13.23
CA LYS A 115 -18.89 9.63 13.00
C LYS A 115 -20.09 8.94 13.67
N ASN A 116 -21.08 9.73 14.11
CA ASN A 116 -22.39 9.33 14.63
C ASN A 116 -22.39 8.36 15.84
N ASN A 117 -21.90 8.81 16.99
CA ASN A 117 -21.91 8.03 18.25
C ASN A 117 -21.20 6.66 18.22
N GLY A 118 -20.37 6.40 17.21
CA GLY A 118 -19.35 5.37 17.24
C GLY A 118 -19.89 3.96 17.17
N GLU A 119 -20.29 3.53 15.96
CA GLU A 119 -20.46 2.11 15.68
C GLU A 119 -19.18 1.37 16.11
N GLU A 120 -19.33 0.56 17.15
CA GLU A 120 -18.28 -0.29 17.68
C GLU A 120 -18.44 -1.68 17.06
N THR A 121 -17.33 -2.18 16.52
CA THR A 121 -17.26 -3.53 16.00
C THR A 121 -16.10 -4.27 16.62
N GLU A 122 -16.29 -5.57 16.84
CA GLU A 122 -15.20 -6.43 17.27
C GLU A 122 -14.27 -6.70 16.10
N GLY A 123 -12.98 -6.46 16.32
CA GLY A 123 -11.94 -6.87 15.39
C GLY A 123 -11.60 -8.36 15.55
N MET A 124 -11.01 -8.93 14.49
CA MET A 124 -10.46 -10.28 14.51
C MET A 124 -9.19 -10.37 15.40
N PRO A 125 -9.09 -11.38 16.27
CA PRO A 125 -7.96 -11.52 17.17
C PRO A 125 -6.70 -11.98 16.42
N PHE A 126 -5.54 -11.57 16.92
CA PHE A 126 -4.23 -12.04 16.45
C PHE A 126 -3.47 -12.78 17.54
N ASN A 127 -2.83 -13.88 17.18
CA ASN A 127 -1.89 -14.58 18.05
C ASN A 127 -0.56 -13.81 18.09
N LEU A 128 0.13 -13.82 19.23
CA LEU A 128 1.47 -13.25 19.36
C LEU A 128 2.52 -13.97 18.51
N ASP A 129 2.25 -15.19 18.05
CA ASP A 129 3.12 -15.96 17.16
C ASP A 129 2.66 -15.93 15.69
N ASP A 130 1.73 -15.03 15.33
CA ASP A 130 1.24 -14.90 13.96
C ASP A 130 2.39 -14.65 12.96
N LYS A 131 2.56 -15.60 12.04
CA LYS A 131 3.68 -15.61 11.09
C LYS A 131 3.62 -14.45 10.08
N THR A 132 2.45 -13.86 9.86
CA THR A 132 2.25 -12.78 8.89
C THR A 132 2.56 -11.40 9.49
N LEU A 133 2.52 -11.26 10.82
CA LEU A 133 2.77 -9.99 11.52
C LEU A 133 4.07 -9.94 12.32
N ARG A 134 4.69 -11.10 12.59
CA ARG A 134 5.96 -11.17 13.32
C ARG A 134 7.14 -10.73 12.46
N GLN A 135 8.17 -10.18 13.10
CA GLN A 135 9.44 -9.82 12.44
C GLN A 135 10.55 -10.74 12.93
N GLY A 136 11.07 -11.59 12.04
CA GLY A 136 12.09 -12.58 12.37
C GLY A 136 11.62 -13.55 13.47
N LEU A 137 12.36 -13.59 14.57
CA LEU A 137 12.08 -14.45 15.73
C LEU A 137 11.27 -13.75 16.84
N ASN A 138 10.99 -12.45 16.69
CA ASN A 138 10.26 -11.69 17.69
C ASN A 138 8.77 -12.02 17.66
N LYS A 139 8.09 -11.90 18.80
CA LYS A 139 6.62 -11.95 18.85
C LYS A 139 6.03 -10.76 18.10
N VAL A 140 4.77 -10.89 17.68
CA VAL A 140 4.00 -9.81 17.05
C VAL A 140 4.00 -8.59 17.97
N SER A 141 4.39 -7.44 17.43
CA SER A 141 4.21 -6.15 18.10
C SER A 141 2.74 -5.75 18.05
N ILE A 142 2.22 -5.18 19.13
CA ILE A 142 0.86 -4.64 19.18
C ILE A 142 0.63 -3.53 18.15
N THR A 143 1.69 -2.79 17.76
CA THR A 143 1.62 -1.76 16.72
C THR A 143 1.40 -2.36 15.33
N SER A 144 1.99 -3.53 15.03
CA SER A 144 1.78 -4.25 13.78
C SER A 144 0.32 -4.68 13.59
N VAL A 145 -0.41 -4.90 14.69
CA VAL A 145 -1.87 -5.14 14.64
C VAL A 145 -2.59 -3.88 14.16
N GLY A 146 -2.18 -2.69 14.62
CA GLY A 146 -2.71 -1.42 14.12
C GLY A 146 -2.49 -1.23 12.62
N GLU A 147 -1.32 -1.61 12.11
CA GLU A 147 -1.02 -1.59 10.66
C GLU A 147 -1.90 -2.57 9.87
N ALA A 148 -2.16 -3.76 10.41
CA ALA A 148 -3.07 -4.72 9.80
C ALA A 148 -4.49 -4.14 9.68
N TYR A 149 -5.00 -3.54 10.75
CA TYR A 149 -6.32 -2.89 10.73
C TYR A 149 -6.39 -1.70 9.79
N ARG A 150 -5.31 -0.93 9.62
CA ARG A 150 -5.24 0.12 8.60
C ARG A 150 -5.51 -0.45 7.22
N LYS A 151 -4.83 -1.54 6.86
CA LYS A 151 -5.04 -2.21 5.56
C LYS A 151 -6.45 -2.78 5.43
N PHE A 152 -6.99 -3.41 6.47
CA PHE A 152 -8.35 -3.96 6.44
C PHE A 152 -9.40 -2.88 6.21
N LEU A 153 -9.28 -1.75 6.90
CA LEU A 153 -10.18 -0.61 6.76
C LEU A 153 -10.04 0.07 5.40
N GLU A 154 -8.84 0.13 4.84
CA GLU A 154 -8.60 0.60 3.46
C GLU A 154 -9.34 -0.27 2.43
N LEU A 155 -9.27 -1.60 2.56
CA LEU A 155 -9.96 -2.54 1.68
C LEU A 155 -11.49 -2.52 1.86
N SER A 156 -11.97 -2.42 3.10
CA SER A 156 -13.40 -2.21 3.38
C SER A 156 -13.91 -0.93 2.73
N PHE A 157 -13.16 0.16 2.86
CA PHE A 157 -13.54 1.44 2.28
C PHE A 157 -13.50 1.40 0.75
N ALA A 158 -12.48 0.79 0.15
CA ALA A 158 -12.43 0.56 -1.29
C ALA A 158 -13.65 -0.26 -1.78
N THR A 159 -14.11 -1.23 -0.99
CA THR A 159 -15.32 -2.01 -1.29
C THR A 159 -16.57 -1.14 -1.29
N GLU A 160 -16.71 -0.21 -0.35
CA GLU A 160 -17.81 0.75 -0.30
C GLU A 160 -17.79 1.66 -1.53
N ILE A 161 -16.63 2.24 -1.87
CA ILE A 161 -16.45 3.07 -3.06
C ILE A 161 -16.80 2.28 -4.32
N ALA A 162 -16.29 1.06 -4.49
CA ALA A 162 -16.53 0.24 -5.69
C ALA A 162 -18.02 0.06 -6.00
N LYS A 163 -18.87 -0.07 -4.97
CA LYS A 163 -20.33 -0.21 -5.12
C LYS A 163 -21.00 1.04 -5.69
N THR A 164 -20.39 2.22 -5.53
CA THR A 164 -20.90 3.51 -6.02
C THR A 164 -20.43 3.87 -7.43
N LEU A 165 -19.44 3.14 -7.95
CA LEU A 165 -18.83 3.42 -9.24
C LEU A 165 -19.59 2.77 -10.40
N CYS A 166 -19.33 3.30 -11.61
CA CYS A 166 -19.88 2.79 -12.85
C CYS A 166 -18.90 1.83 -13.55
N LYS A 167 -19.40 1.12 -14.55
CA LYS A 167 -18.58 0.28 -15.42
C LYS A 167 -17.39 1.07 -16.00
N ASP A 168 -16.23 0.44 -16.03
CA ASP A 168 -14.95 0.97 -16.52
C ASP A 168 -14.39 2.16 -15.70
N ASP A 169 -15.02 2.59 -14.59
CA ASP A 169 -14.37 3.43 -13.58
C ASP A 169 -13.23 2.65 -12.91
N ILE A 170 -12.23 3.35 -12.40
CA ILE A 170 -10.97 2.77 -11.94
C ILE A 170 -10.76 3.07 -10.46
N ILE A 171 -10.41 2.05 -9.67
CA ILE A 171 -9.87 2.20 -8.31
C ILE A 171 -8.36 1.92 -8.36
N ILE A 172 -7.58 2.80 -7.74
CA ILE A 172 -6.14 2.67 -7.58
C ILE A 172 -5.82 2.71 -6.09
N LEU A 173 -5.36 1.58 -5.55
CA LEU A 173 -4.85 1.47 -4.18
C LEU A 173 -3.36 1.86 -4.13
N ASP A 174 -2.93 2.52 -3.05
CA ASP A 174 -1.50 2.68 -2.75
C ASP A 174 -0.92 1.35 -2.21
N GLY A 175 -0.15 0.67 -3.04
CA GLY A 175 0.43 -0.64 -2.74
C GLY A 175 -0.08 -1.78 -3.62
N PRO A 176 0.37 -3.02 -3.34
CA PRO A 176 0.09 -4.17 -4.19
C PRO A 176 -1.31 -4.73 -3.97
N LEU A 177 -1.80 -5.47 -4.97
CA LEU A 177 -3.03 -6.26 -4.95
C LEU A 177 -2.78 -7.68 -4.42
N GLN A 178 -2.05 -7.76 -3.29
CA GLN A 178 -1.66 -9.01 -2.66
C GLN A 178 -2.07 -9.05 -1.20
N SER A 179 -2.81 -10.10 -0.83
CA SER A 179 -3.15 -10.44 0.55
C SER A 179 -1.95 -11.15 1.21
N LYS A 180 -1.41 -10.57 2.28
CA LYS A 180 -0.26 -11.12 3.03
C LYS A 180 -0.56 -11.35 4.51
N ILE A 181 -1.54 -10.65 5.04
CA ILE A 181 -1.82 -10.62 6.48
C ILE A 181 -2.91 -11.65 6.81
N THR A 182 -2.79 -12.34 7.94
CA THR A 182 -3.84 -13.24 8.43
C THR A 182 -5.18 -12.51 8.49
N ASN A 183 -6.22 -13.14 7.94
CA ASN A 183 -7.59 -12.60 7.79
C ASN A 183 -7.78 -11.52 6.72
N GLU A 184 -6.74 -11.06 6.04
CA GLU A 184 -6.86 -10.03 5.00
C GLU A 184 -7.79 -10.49 3.86
N GLU A 185 -7.86 -11.81 3.58
CA GLU A 185 -8.72 -12.33 2.52
C GLU A 185 -10.21 -12.03 2.74
N LYS A 186 -10.64 -11.81 3.99
CA LYS A 186 -12.02 -11.47 4.34
C LYS A 186 -12.42 -10.05 3.91
N PHE A 187 -11.44 -9.17 3.70
CA PHE A 187 -11.63 -7.80 3.20
C PHE A 187 -11.36 -7.72 1.70
N TRP A 188 -10.42 -8.55 1.24
CA TRP A 188 -10.08 -8.66 -0.18
C TRP A 188 -11.20 -9.24 -1.03
N LYS A 189 -11.81 -10.36 -0.61
CA LYS A 189 -12.87 -11.04 -1.38
C LYS A 189 -14.08 -10.14 -1.64
N PRO A 190 -14.63 -9.40 -0.66
CA PRO A 190 -15.69 -8.43 -0.91
C PRO A 190 -15.31 -7.34 -1.92
N LEU A 191 -14.08 -6.81 -1.87
CA LEU A 191 -13.61 -5.82 -2.82
C LEU A 191 -13.60 -6.38 -4.25
N LEU A 192 -13.04 -7.59 -4.44
CA LEU A 192 -13.04 -8.26 -5.73
C LEU A 192 -14.46 -8.47 -6.26
N ALA A 193 -15.36 -8.98 -5.41
CA ALA A 193 -16.74 -9.23 -5.79
C ALA A 193 -17.48 -7.94 -6.19
N ALA A 194 -17.28 -6.85 -5.43
CA ALA A 194 -17.89 -5.55 -5.74
C ALA A 194 -17.36 -4.99 -7.07
N ALA A 195 -16.04 -5.09 -7.30
CA ALA A 195 -15.40 -4.65 -8.54
C ALA A 195 -15.90 -5.45 -9.75
N GLU A 196 -15.99 -6.78 -9.62
CA GLU A 196 -16.54 -7.66 -10.67
C GLU A 196 -18.01 -7.36 -10.96
N GLN A 197 -18.84 -7.24 -9.93
CA GLN A 197 -20.29 -6.99 -10.08
C GLN A 197 -20.56 -5.69 -10.85
N LYS A 198 -19.77 -4.64 -10.60
CA LYS A 198 -19.92 -3.33 -11.24
C LYS A 198 -19.08 -3.15 -12.50
N ASN A 199 -18.24 -4.14 -12.85
CA ASN A 199 -17.20 -4.00 -13.87
C ASN A 199 -16.31 -2.77 -13.63
N VAL A 200 -15.96 -2.51 -12.38
CA VAL A 200 -15.00 -1.49 -11.95
C VAL A 200 -13.60 -2.09 -12.04
N ILE A 201 -12.65 -1.34 -12.58
CA ILE A 201 -11.27 -1.79 -12.77
C ILE A 201 -10.51 -1.58 -11.46
N LEU A 202 -9.90 -2.66 -10.94
CA LEU A 202 -9.15 -2.62 -9.70
C LEU A 202 -7.65 -2.69 -9.97
N CYS A 203 -6.93 -1.70 -9.46
CA CYS A 203 -5.50 -1.52 -9.66
C CYS A 203 -4.77 -1.19 -8.36
N GLY A 204 -3.48 -1.53 -8.31
CA GLY A 204 -2.55 -1.16 -7.26
C GLY A 204 -1.32 -0.52 -7.86
N LEU A 205 -0.76 0.50 -7.19
CA LEU A 205 0.49 1.12 -7.61
C LEU A 205 1.41 1.25 -6.41
N CYS A 206 2.63 0.74 -6.52
CA CYS A 206 3.63 0.80 -5.45
C CYS A 206 4.61 1.95 -5.71
N LYS A 207 4.78 2.84 -4.73
CA LYS A 207 5.79 3.93 -4.73
C LYS A 207 7.23 3.39 -4.84
N THR A 208 7.46 2.21 -4.26
CA THR A 208 8.77 1.54 -4.23
C THR A 208 8.64 0.08 -4.66
N CYS A 209 9.75 -0.51 -5.11
CA CYS A 209 9.83 -1.92 -5.46
C CYS A 209 11.20 -2.46 -5.09
N GLU A 210 11.22 -3.50 -4.27
CA GLU A 210 12.45 -4.16 -3.79
C GLU A 210 12.69 -5.49 -4.51
N LEU A 211 11.91 -5.79 -5.56
CA LEU A 211 12.12 -7.00 -6.35
C LEU A 211 13.49 -6.94 -7.04
N MET A 212 14.18 -8.06 -6.99
CA MET A 212 15.48 -8.26 -7.64
C MET A 212 15.34 -9.16 -8.85
N THR A 213 16.37 -9.17 -9.67
CA THR A 213 16.55 -10.16 -10.72
C THR A 213 17.32 -11.38 -10.21
N LYS A 214 17.39 -12.46 -10.99
CA LYS A 214 18.19 -13.64 -10.62
C LYS A 214 19.68 -13.35 -10.51
N LYS A 215 20.15 -12.30 -11.18
CA LYS A 215 21.53 -11.80 -11.07
C LYS A 215 21.75 -10.85 -9.89
N GLY A 216 20.72 -10.62 -9.06
CA GLY A 216 20.81 -9.77 -7.86
C GLY A 216 20.68 -8.26 -8.13
N ASN A 217 20.37 -7.86 -9.37
CA ASN A 217 20.15 -6.47 -9.72
C ASN A 217 18.74 -6.01 -9.32
N SER A 218 18.53 -4.70 -9.14
CA SER A 218 17.17 -4.15 -8.98
C SER A 218 16.36 -4.39 -10.25
N LEU A 219 15.21 -5.07 -10.13
CA LEU A 219 14.34 -5.39 -11.28
C LEU A 219 13.91 -4.13 -12.04
N ILE A 220 13.53 -3.08 -11.30
CA ILE A 220 13.11 -1.82 -11.92
C ILE A 220 14.27 -1.15 -12.64
N ALA A 221 15.47 -1.13 -12.05
CA ALA A 221 16.63 -0.54 -12.67
C ALA A 221 17.02 -1.30 -13.96
N SER A 222 17.05 -2.63 -13.90
CA SER A 222 17.38 -3.48 -15.04
C SER A 222 16.44 -3.28 -16.23
N ILE A 223 15.12 -3.36 -16.00
CA ILE A 223 14.14 -3.14 -17.08
C ILE A 223 14.19 -1.68 -17.57
N SER A 224 14.37 -0.70 -16.68
CA SER A 224 14.45 0.71 -17.08
C SER A 224 15.70 1.03 -17.91
N HIS A 225 16.81 0.31 -17.69
CA HIS A 225 18.02 0.42 -18.51
C HIS A 225 17.77 -0.07 -19.94
N LEU A 226 17.05 -1.18 -20.10
CA LEU A 226 16.73 -1.80 -21.39
C LEU A 226 15.58 -1.10 -22.14
N ALA A 227 14.91 -0.14 -21.47
CA ALA A 227 13.68 0.45 -21.96
C ALA A 227 13.87 1.52 -23.06
N PRO A 228 12.86 1.72 -23.93
CA PRO A 228 12.85 2.83 -24.87
C PRO A 228 12.75 4.19 -24.14
N LYS A 229 13.30 5.25 -24.75
CA LYS A 229 13.22 6.64 -24.26
C LYS A 229 11.84 7.28 -24.50
N LYS A 230 10.76 6.62 -24.07
CA LYS A 230 9.35 7.02 -24.23
C LYS A 230 8.55 6.76 -22.94
N ILE A 231 7.23 6.96 -22.98
CA ILE A 231 6.31 6.38 -21.99
C ILE A 231 6.00 4.94 -22.38
N TRP A 232 6.05 4.02 -21.43
CA TRP A 232 5.95 2.59 -21.70
C TRP A 232 5.45 1.82 -20.49
N TYR A 233 4.98 0.61 -20.75
CA TYR A 233 4.81 -0.43 -19.74
C TYR A 233 5.44 -1.74 -20.18
N TYR A 234 5.94 -2.49 -19.22
CA TYR A 234 6.57 -3.78 -19.43
C TYR A 234 5.66 -4.87 -18.88
N HIS A 235 5.15 -5.72 -19.76
CA HIS A 235 4.29 -6.85 -19.42
C HIS A 235 4.44 -7.95 -20.47
N PRO A 236 4.52 -9.23 -20.05
CA PRO A 236 4.45 -9.72 -18.67
C PRO A 236 5.82 -9.73 -17.95
N VAL A 237 5.82 -9.53 -16.62
CA VAL A 237 7.02 -9.63 -15.77
C VAL A 237 7.15 -11.02 -15.13
N VAL A 238 6.03 -11.58 -14.70
CA VAL A 238 5.95 -12.80 -13.90
C VAL A 238 4.60 -13.47 -14.15
N SER A 239 4.58 -14.81 -14.16
CA SER A 239 3.35 -15.59 -14.08
C SER A 239 3.04 -15.90 -12.61
N ILE A 240 1.85 -15.47 -12.15
CA ILE A 240 1.41 -15.62 -10.76
C ILE A 240 0.27 -16.64 -10.69
N THR A 241 0.48 -17.73 -9.93
CA THR A 241 -0.53 -18.75 -9.62
C THR A 241 -1.01 -18.71 -8.17
N ASN A 242 -0.44 -17.82 -7.35
CA ASN A 242 -0.85 -17.63 -5.96
C ASN A 242 -2.22 -16.95 -5.87
N GLU A 243 -3.22 -17.65 -5.30
CA GLU A 243 -4.59 -17.14 -5.16
C GLU A 243 -4.70 -15.89 -4.27
N ASN A 244 -3.75 -15.71 -3.33
CA ASN A 244 -3.68 -14.51 -2.49
C ASN A 244 -3.08 -13.31 -3.23
N HIS A 245 -2.65 -13.48 -4.47
CA HIS A 245 -2.15 -12.41 -5.33
C HIS A 245 -2.79 -12.50 -6.72
N PRO A 246 -4.09 -12.21 -6.86
CA PRO A 246 -4.82 -12.39 -8.10
C PRO A 246 -4.61 -11.21 -9.07
N ALA A 247 -3.36 -10.90 -9.40
CA ALA A 247 -3.00 -9.74 -10.23
C ALA A 247 -2.07 -10.10 -11.38
N GLU A 248 -2.06 -9.24 -12.39
CA GLU A 248 -0.95 -9.12 -13.34
C GLU A 248 0.02 -8.07 -12.80
N LEU A 249 1.32 -8.36 -12.81
CA LEU A 249 2.37 -7.43 -12.41
C LEU A 249 3.00 -6.78 -13.65
N ILE A 250 3.01 -5.46 -13.66
CA ILE A 250 3.50 -4.60 -14.73
C ILE A 250 4.53 -3.63 -14.15
N LEU A 251 5.56 -3.28 -14.93
CA LEU A 251 6.37 -2.10 -14.66
C LEU A 251 5.95 -0.97 -15.60
N ALA A 252 5.70 0.23 -15.09
CA ALA A 252 5.20 1.33 -15.90
C ALA A 252 6.02 2.61 -15.72
N LYS A 253 6.39 3.23 -16.83
CA LYS A 253 6.94 4.58 -16.91
C LYS A 253 5.88 5.53 -17.45
N LEU A 254 5.23 6.25 -16.54
CA LEU A 254 4.05 7.07 -16.83
C LEU A 254 4.37 8.46 -17.38
N HIS A 255 5.65 8.87 -17.37
CA HIS A 255 6.08 10.14 -17.95
C HIS A 255 7.49 10.05 -18.56
N LYS A 256 7.65 10.56 -19.79
CA LYS A 256 8.90 10.47 -20.57
C LYS A 256 10.13 11.04 -19.86
N ASN A 257 9.96 12.14 -19.13
CA ASN A 257 11.04 12.83 -18.42
C ASN A 257 11.16 12.41 -16.95
N SER A 258 10.30 11.51 -16.46
CA SER A 258 10.44 11.01 -15.09
C SER A 258 11.69 10.15 -14.98
N LYS A 259 12.35 10.16 -13.83
CA LYS A 259 13.40 9.17 -13.51
C LYS A 259 12.81 7.88 -12.92
N HIS A 260 11.51 7.89 -12.63
CA HIS A 260 10.84 6.81 -11.94
C HIS A 260 10.12 5.89 -12.92
N THR A 261 10.08 4.62 -12.51
CA THR A 261 9.30 3.52 -13.08
C THR A 261 8.65 2.86 -11.87
N PHE A 262 7.38 2.50 -11.98
CA PHE A 262 6.59 2.00 -10.85
C PHE A 262 6.16 0.54 -11.08
N ARG A 263 6.06 -0.22 -9.99
CA ARG A 263 5.33 -1.48 -9.98
C ARG A 263 3.84 -1.15 -9.98
N PHE A 264 3.15 -1.61 -11.01
CA PHE A 264 1.73 -1.47 -11.20
C PHE A 264 1.10 -2.86 -11.25
N GLU A 265 -0.08 -2.99 -10.67
CA GLU A 265 -0.83 -4.24 -10.65
C GLU A 265 -2.26 -3.98 -11.07
N ILE A 266 -2.81 -4.91 -11.85
CA ILE A 266 -4.22 -4.92 -12.22
C ILE A 266 -4.80 -6.28 -11.88
N PHE A 267 -6.06 -6.31 -11.45
CA PHE A 267 -6.73 -7.58 -11.17
C PHE A 267 -6.67 -8.51 -12.39
N LYS A 268 -6.29 -9.78 -12.18
CA LYS A 268 -5.89 -10.70 -13.24
C LYS A 268 -6.94 -10.90 -14.34
N LYS A 269 -8.23 -10.87 -13.98
CA LYS A 269 -9.34 -10.99 -14.93
C LYS A 269 -9.53 -9.76 -15.83
N GLN A 270 -8.84 -8.66 -15.55
CA GLN A 270 -8.95 -7.37 -16.24
C GLN A 270 -7.67 -7.03 -17.03
N LYS A 271 -6.83 -8.03 -17.34
CA LYS A 271 -5.54 -7.84 -18.04
C LYS A 271 -5.66 -7.15 -19.40
N ASP A 272 -6.80 -7.29 -20.08
CA ASP A 272 -7.10 -6.61 -21.34
C ASP A 272 -7.23 -5.08 -21.18
N LYS A 273 -7.41 -4.60 -19.94
CA LYS A 273 -7.56 -3.17 -19.61
C LYS A 273 -6.24 -2.47 -19.28
N ILE A 274 -5.08 -3.15 -19.31
CA ILE A 274 -3.78 -2.57 -18.94
C ILE A 274 -3.52 -1.25 -19.70
N GLY A 275 -3.59 -1.26 -21.04
CA GLY A 275 -3.36 -0.06 -21.85
C GLY A 275 -4.38 1.06 -21.58
N TYR A 276 -5.64 0.69 -21.36
CA TYR A 276 -6.71 1.63 -21.02
C TYR A 276 -6.46 2.37 -19.70
N VAL A 277 -6.04 1.64 -18.66
CA VAL A 277 -5.74 2.24 -17.35
C VAL A 277 -4.49 3.09 -17.42
N LEU A 278 -3.40 2.55 -17.97
CA LEU A 278 -2.10 3.23 -17.98
C LEU A 278 -2.09 4.50 -18.84
N SER A 279 -2.87 4.54 -19.92
CA SER A 279 -3.06 5.76 -20.71
C SER A 279 -3.71 6.88 -19.89
N ASN A 280 -4.75 6.57 -19.11
CA ASN A 280 -5.39 7.53 -18.21
C ASN A 280 -4.49 7.94 -17.04
N LEU A 281 -3.81 6.97 -16.42
CA LEU A 281 -2.90 7.21 -15.31
C LEU A 281 -1.70 8.08 -15.72
N SER A 282 -1.19 7.91 -16.95
CA SER A 282 -0.13 8.76 -17.49
C SER A 282 -0.53 10.24 -17.59
N MET A 283 -1.82 10.54 -17.85
CA MET A 283 -2.31 11.91 -17.86
C MET A 283 -2.38 12.51 -16.46
N ASN A 284 -2.66 11.68 -15.45
CA ASN A 284 -2.65 12.08 -14.05
C ASN A 284 -1.25 12.20 -13.45
N SER A 285 -0.21 11.86 -14.21
CA SER A 285 1.19 11.75 -13.75
C SER A 285 2.11 12.86 -14.30
N LYS A 286 1.54 14.04 -14.54
CA LYS A 286 2.22 15.20 -15.16
C LYS A 286 2.58 16.31 -14.18
N ASP A 287 2.34 16.12 -12.89
CA ASP A 287 2.64 17.13 -11.87
C ASP A 287 4.17 17.36 -11.77
N PRO A 288 4.65 18.61 -11.90
CA PRO A 288 6.08 18.91 -11.78
C PRO A 288 6.69 18.57 -10.42
N LEU A 289 5.91 18.59 -9.33
CA LEU A 289 6.38 18.28 -7.98
C LEU A 289 6.79 16.81 -7.84
N PHE A 290 6.11 15.91 -8.55
CA PHE A 290 6.47 14.49 -8.60
C PHE A 290 6.18 13.89 -9.98
N LEU A 291 7.05 14.23 -10.92
CA LEU A 291 6.87 13.87 -12.32
C LEU A 291 6.83 12.34 -12.52
N GLY A 292 5.78 11.85 -13.19
CA GLY A 292 5.56 10.43 -13.44
C GLY A 292 4.79 9.69 -12.34
N TYR A 293 4.53 10.30 -11.19
CA TYR A 293 3.68 9.71 -10.16
C TYR A 293 2.25 10.30 -10.21
N PRO A 294 1.18 9.50 -10.06
CA PRO A 294 -0.19 10.00 -10.17
C PRO A 294 -0.53 11.00 -9.08
N TYR A 295 -0.94 12.21 -9.47
CA TYR A 295 -1.34 13.27 -8.54
C TYR A 295 -2.47 12.83 -7.60
N GLY A 296 -3.37 11.95 -8.06
CA GLY A 296 -4.43 11.43 -7.22
C GLY A 296 -3.95 10.61 -6.02
N LEU A 297 -2.85 9.86 -6.16
CA LEU A 297 -2.22 9.16 -5.02
C LEU A 297 -1.50 10.14 -4.10
N ILE A 298 -0.93 11.23 -4.63
CA ILE A 298 -0.35 12.30 -3.80
C ILE A 298 -1.44 12.96 -2.94
N ASP A 299 -2.60 13.27 -3.53
CA ASP A 299 -3.73 13.83 -2.78
C ASP A 299 -4.23 12.85 -1.72
N ALA A 300 -4.37 11.56 -2.08
CA ALA A 300 -4.82 10.54 -1.14
C ALA A 300 -3.87 10.36 0.05
N ASP A 301 -2.57 10.19 -0.20
CA ASP A 301 -1.52 10.08 0.82
C ASP A 301 -1.52 11.30 1.74
N LYS A 302 -1.54 12.50 1.15
CA LYS A 302 -1.50 13.77 1.89
C LYS A 302 -2.67 13.88 2.87
N HIS A 303 -3.87 13.49 2.46
CA HIS A 303 -5.07 13.61 3.29
C HIS A 303 -5.29 12.42 4.22
N ALA A 304 -4.77 11.24 3.91
CA ALA A 304 -4.79 10.08 4.79
C ALA A 304 -3.77 10.22 5.95
N ARG A 305 -2.66 10.95 5.71
CA ARG A 305 -1.61 11.18 6.70
C ARG A 305 -2.14 11.83 7.98
N ILE A 306 -1.68 11.33 9.12
CA ILE A 306 -1.94 11.90 10.45
C ILE A 306 -0.68 12.62 10.91
N THR A 307 -0.77 13.92 11.15
CA THR A 307 0.37 14.75 11.54
C THR A 307 0.76 14.54 13.01
N SER A 308 1.99 14.89 13.36
CA SER A 308 2.46 14.87 14.75
C SER A 308 1.62 15.79 15.66
N ALA A 309 1.17 16.94 15.14
CA ALA A 309 0.30 17.86 15.86
C ALA A 309 -1.07 17.23 16.17
N GLU A 310 -1.70 16.60 15.17
CA GLU A 310 -2.96 15.87 15.37
C GLU A 310 -2.78 14.72 16.36
N LYS A 311 -1.72 13.91 16.22
CA LYS A 311 -1.39 12.83 17.16
C LYS A 311 -1.30 13.36 18.60
N ASN A 312 -0.57 14.45 18.81
CA ASN A 312 -0.38 15.04 20.13
C ASN A 312 -1.70 15.54 20.72
N TYR A 313 -2.53 16.22 19.92
CA TYR A 313 -3.85 16.67 20.32
C TYR A 313 -4.76 15.50 20.74
N LEU A 314 -4.82 14.44 19.93
CA LEU A 314 -5.63 13.25 20.23
C LEU A 314 -5.12 12.52 21.49
N THR A 315 -3.80 12.47 21.66
CA THR A 315 -3.16 11.89 22.86
C THR A 315 -3.56 12.65 24.11
N MET A 316 -3.46 13.99 24.07
CA MET A 316 -3.83 14.85 25.19
C MET A 316 -5.31 14.69 25.55
N ARG A 317 -6.19 14.69 24.55
CA ARG A 317 -7.64 14.53 24.73
C ARG A 317 -8.00 13.20 25.40
N LEU A 318 -7.34 12.10 25.00
CA LEU A 318 -7.57 10.79 25.61
C LEU A 318 -7.01 10.70 27.03
N LYS A 319 -5.83 11.27 27.29
CA LYS A 319 -5.24 11.33 28.63
C LYS A 319 -6.10 12.14 29.60
N SER A 320 -6.59 13.31 29.17
CA SER A 320 -7.44 14.18 30.00
C SER A 320 -8.78 13.52 30.35
N ALA A 321 -9.27 12.63 29.49
CA ALA A 321 -10.53 11.92 29.74
C ALA A 321 -10.40 10.78 30.77
N GLN A 322 -9.19 10.28 31.06
CA GLN A 322 -9.02 9.17 32.00
C GLN A 322 -7.63 9.12 32.67
N LYS A 323 -7.58 9.55 33.95
CA LYS A 323 -6.34 9.62 34.76
C LYS A 323 -5.61 8.29 34.90
N LYS A 324 -6.32 7.15 34.89
CA LYS A 324 -5.71 5.80 34.93
C LYS A 324 -4.87 5.42 33.70
N LEU A 325 -5.06 6.09 32.55
CA LEU A 325 -4.18 5.89 31.40
C LEU A 325 -2.84 6.62 31.56
N GLU A 326 -2.79 7.66 32.39
CA GLU A 326 -1.60 8.48 32.61
C GLU A 326 -0.47 7.66 33.24
N ASP A 327 -0.77 6.86 34.28
CA ASP A 327 0.20 6.02 34.98
C ASP A 327 0.82 4.95 34.07
N ASN A 328 0.01 4.31 33.20
CA ASN A 328 0.48 3.29 32.26
C ASN A 328 1.33 3.88 31.13
N ILE A 329 1.03 5.11 30.68
CA ILE A 329 1.79 5.78 29.63
C ILE A 329 3.12 6.32 30.19
N ASN A 330 3.11 6.82 31.42
CA ASN A 330 4.31 7.36 32.07
C ASN A 330 5.39 6.29 32.31
N ALA A 331 5.00 5.02 32.48
CA ALA A 331 5.94 3.90 32.59
C ALA A 331 6.86 3.69 31.36
N LEU A 332 6.53 4.30 30.20
CA LEU A 332 7.27 4.15 28.94
C LEU A 332 7.90 5.46 28.43
N ASN A 333 7.59 6.60 29.07
CA ASN A 333 7.97 7.94 28.61
C ASN A 333 9.46 8.29 28.77
N ALA A 334 10.27 7.45 29.39
CA ALA A 334 11.70 7.74 29.59
C ALA A 334 12.44 7.95 28.26
N HIS A 335 12.08 7.21 27.21
CA HIS A 335 12.70 7.33 25.89
C HIS A 335 12.32 8.62 25.15
N ASP A 336 11.07 9.08 25.30
CA ASP A 336 10.59 10.32 24.68
C ASP A 336 11.13 11.58 25.39
N ILE A 337 11.45 11.48 26.68
CA ILE A 337 12.13 12.53 27.45
C ILE A 337 13.58 12.67 26.99
N LEU A 338 14.30 11.54 26.82
CA LEU A 338 15.68 11.55 26.30
C LEU A 338 15.79 12.16 24.91
N ASN A 339 14.86 11.85 24.01
CA ASN A 339 14.80 12.42 22.64
C ASN A 339 14.52 13.94 22.59
N LYS A 340 14.16 14.58 23.71
CA LYS A 340 13.96 16.04 23.80
C LYS A 340 15.14 16.76 24.47
N ILE A 341 16.05 16.02 25.10
CA ILE A 341 17.22 16.55 25.80
C ILE A 341 18.46 16.54 24.88
N VAL A 342 18.45 15.69 23.84
CA VAL A 342 19.42 15.69 22.72
C VAL A 342 18.81 16.46 21.56
#